data_AF-A0A382KZL7-F1
#
_entry.id   AF-A0A382KZL7-F1
#
_cell.length_a   1.000
_cell.length_b   1.000
_cell.length_c   1.000
_cell.angle_alpha   90.00
_cell.angle_beta   90.00
_cell.angle_gamma   90.00
#
_symmetry.space_group_name_H-M   'P 1'
#
loop_
_entity.id
_entity.type
_entity.pdbx_description
1 polymer ?
#
loop_
_entity_poly.entity_id
_entity_poly.type
_entity_poly.pdbx_seq_one_letter_code
_entity_poly.pdbx_strand_id
1 'polypeptide(L)'
;MALSTIIILMTINGHAICEVIGVPHKGKPFILGALLAGVGVLGPFVWSDAAFWLAVPTSVFGFTLIPVAYLSFFLLMNSKKVLGRERPVGGFRLIWNAGMLFALAIMGTAAVYVAWNKKWGDVAFGKYALIIYGVLLVIGHFHLKTTRL
;
A
#
# COMPACT_ATOMS: atom_id res chain seq x y z
N MET A 1 -1.67 14.85 15.90
CA MET A 1 -1.84 13.78 14.90
C MET A 1 -1.47 14.19 13.48
N ALA A 2 -1.76 15.42 13.02
CA ALA A 2 -1.49 15.81 11.62
C ALA A 2 0.02 15.86 11.28
N LEU A 3 0.83 16.56 12.08
CA LEU A 3 2.27 16.72 11.83
C LEU A 3 3.05 15.39 11.89
N SER A 4 2.74 14.51 12.86
CA SER A 4 3.40 13.21 12.95
C SER A 4 3.06 12.30 11.77
N THR A 5 1.81 12.30 11.34
CA THR A 5 1.34 11.46 10.23
C THR A 5 1.91 11.92 8.90
N ILE A 6 1.90 13.24 8.63
CA ILE A 6 2.44 13.77 7.37
C ILE A 6 3.94 13.51 7.23
N ILE A 7 4.72 13.64 8.31
CA ILE A 7 6.15 13.33 8.30
C ILE A 7 6.38 11.86 7.92
N ILE A 8 5.64 10.92 8.55
CA ILE A 8 5.75 9.49 8.24
C ILE A 8 5.40 9.22 6.77
N LEU A 9 4.30 9.80 6.26
CA LEU A 9 3.89 9.63 4.87
C LEU A 9 4.93 10.19 3.89
N MET A 10 5.51 11.35 4.19
CA MET A 10 6.60 11.93 3.39
C MET A 10 7.83 11.03 3.38
N THR A 11 8.22 10.48 4.53
CA THR A 11 9.34 9.54 4.63
C THR A 11 9.07 8.26 3.84
N ILE A 12 7.89 7.66 3.96
CA ILE A 12 7.50 6.46 3.21
C ILE A 12 7.54 6.74 1.70
N ASN A 13 6.99 7.88 1.25
CA ASN A 13 6.99 8.25 -0.16
C ASN A 13 8.41 8.44 -0.72
N GLY A 14 9.29 9.05 0.07
CA GLY A 14 10.71 9.18 -0.27
C GLY A 14 11.38 7.82 -0.48
N HIS A 15 11.13 6.84 0.40
CA HIS A 15 11.65 5.48 0.24
C HIS A 15 11.05 4.76 -0.97
N ALA A 16 9.74 4.91 -1.21
CA ALA A 16 9.04 4.29 -2.34
C ALA A 16 9.58 4.80 -3.68
N ILE A 17 9.84 6.11 -3.81
CA ILE A 17 10.40 6.68 -5.04
C ILE A 17 11.82 6.19 -5.29
N CYS A 18 12.66 6.10 -4.24
CA CYS A 18 13.98 5.50 -4.36
C CYS A 18 13.91 4.05 -4.87
N GLU A 19 12.96 3.25 -4.36
CA GLU A 19 12.76 1.86 -4.78
C GLU A 19 12.31 1.76 -6.24
N VAL A 20 11.35 2.59 -6.67
CA VAL A 20 10.85 2.61 -8.06
C VAL A 20 11.94 3.00 -9.06
N ILE A 21 12.83 3.93 -8.70
CA ILE A 21 13.94 4.39 -9.55
C ILE A 21 15.17 3.45 -9.43
N GLY A 22 15.18 2.52 -8.46
CA GLY A 22 16.30 1.61 -8.24
C GLY A 22 17.56 2.29 -7.69
N VAL A 23 17.41 3.41 -6.97
CA VAL A 23 18.52 4.18 -6.40
C VAL A 23 18.62 3.99 -4.89
N PRO A 24 19.81 4.20 -4.28
CA PRO A 24 19.96 4.11 -2.84
C PRO A 24 18.98 5.01 -2.10
N HIS A 25 18.46 4.56 -0.94
CA HIS A 25 17.52 5.29 -0.09
C HIS A 25 18.18 6.47 0.66
N LYS A 26 18.93 7.31 -0.02
CA LYS A 26 19.63 8.47 0.54
C LYS A 26 19.82 9.58 -0.49
N GLY A 27 20.07 10.78 0.02
CA GLY A 27 20.43 11.93 -0.81
C GLY A 27 19.24 12.55 -1.55
N LYS A 28 19.53 13.18 -2.69
CA LYS A 28 18.58 14.02 -3.44
C LYS A 28 17.31 13.28 -3.89
N PRO A 29 17.35 12.03 -4.40
CA PRO A 29 16.13 11.33 -4.83
C PRO A 29 15.14 11.10 -3.69
N PHE A 30 15.64 10.73 -2.50
CA PHE A 30 14.82 10.54 -1.31
C PHE A 30 14.13 11.85 -0.88
N ILE A 31 14.90 12.96 -0.83
CA ILE A 31 14.38 14.27 -0.42
C ILE A 31 13.35 14.78 -1.43
N LEU A 32 13.61 14.65 -2.73
CA LEU A 32 12.65 15.04 -3.77
C LEU A 32 11.36 14.22 -3.67
N GLY A 33 11.48 12.91 -3.43
CA GLY A 33 10.33 12.05 -3.22
C GLY A 33 9.52 12.43 -1.97
N ALA A 34 10.20 12.76 -0.88
CA ALA A 34 9.54 13.23 0.34
C ALA A 34 8.83 14.59 0.13
N LEU A 35 9.47 15.52 -0.57
CA LEU A 35 8.92 16.85 -0.87
C LEU A 35 7.74 16.78 -1.84
N LEU A 36 7.72 15.83 -2.78
CA LEU A 36 6.60 15.61 -3.69
C LEU A 36 5.28 15.36 -2.94
N ALA A 37 5.33 14.58 -1.85
CA ALA A 37 4.16 14.36 -0.99
C ALA A 37 3.72 15.65 -0.27
N GLY A 38 4.65 16.56 0.01
CA GLY A 38 4.39 17.86 0.63
C GLY A 38 3.61 18.85 -0.26
N VAL A 39 3.59 18.65 -1.58
CA VAL A 39 2.79 19.46 -2.53
C VAL A 39 1.29 19.40 -2.18
N GLY A 40 0.84 18.35 -1.50
CA GLY A 40 -0.53 18.24 -1.00
C GLY A 40 -0.97 19.37 -0.06
N VAL A 41 -0.03 20.09 0.56
CA VAL A 41 -0.31 21.30 1.39
C VAL A 41 -0.95 22.42 0.57
N LEU A 42 -0.74 22.45 -0.76
CA LEU A 42 -1.38 23.44 -1.63
C LEU A 42 -2.87 23.17 -1.85
N GLY A 43 -3.36 21.96 -1.55
CA GLY A 43 -4.74 21.54 -1.80
C GLY A 43 -5.80 22.50 -1.24
N PRO A 44 -5.76 22.87 0.06
CA PRO A 44 -6.72 23.82 0.65
C PRO A 44 -6.67 25.24 0.07
N PHE A 45 -5.55 25.63 -0.55
CA PHE A 45 -5.40 26.95 -1.17
C PHE A 45 -5.90 26.98 -2.62
N VAL A 46 -5.97 25.82 -3.27
CA VAL A 46 -6.50 25.64 -4.63
C VAL A 46 -8.00 25.29 -4.60
N TRP A 47 -8.46 24.59 -3.56
CA TRP A 47 -9.86 24.17 -3.40
C TRP A 47 -10.47 24.77 -2.13
N SER A 48 -11.43 25.68 -2.31
CA SER A 48 -12.10 26.42 -1.22
C SER A 48 -13.06 25.55 -0.39
N ASP A 49 -13.71 24.57 -1.02
CA ASP A 49 -14.41 23.50 -0.31
C ASP A 49 -13.41 22.37 -0.09
N ALA A 50 -13.05 22.11 1.18
CA ALA A 50 -12.21 20.97 1.55
C ALA A 50 -12.84 19.69 0.98
N ALA A 51 -12.30 19.24 -0.15
CA ALA A 51 -12.99 18.34 -1.04
C ALA A 51 -13.21 16.98 -0.38
N PHE A 52 -14.36 16.81 0.29
CA PHE A 52 -14.88 15.53 0.76
C PHE A 52 -14.84 14.48 -0.36
N TRP A 53 -14.95 14.96 -1.59
CA TRP A 53 -14.76 14.25 -2.85
C TRP A 53 -13.38 13.59 -3.00
N LEU A 54 -12.27 14.19 -2.53
CA LEU A 54 -10.92 13.60 -2.56
C LEU A 54 -10.69 12.53 -1.48
N ALA A 55 -11.42 12.61 -0.36
CA ALA A 55 -11.30 11.61 0.71
C ALA A 55 -11.82 10.25 0.25
N VAL A 56 -12.89 10.23 -0.54
CA VAL A 56 -13.52 9.01 -1.07
C VAL A 56 -12.55 8.11 -1.85
N PRO A 57 -11.88 8.55 -2.93
CA PRO A 57 -10.94 7.72 -3.68
C PRO A 57 -9.74 7.31 -2.82
N THR A 58 -9.25 8.21 -1.98
CA THR A 58 -8.09 7.94 -1.11
C THR A 58 -8.40 6.81 -0.13
N SER A 59 -9.59 6.82 0.50
CA SER A 59 -10.03 5.75 1.39
C SER A 59 -10.24 4.44 0.64
N VAL A 60 -10.82 4.46 -0.57
CA VAL A 60 -11.01 3.26 -1.39
C VAL A 60 -9.66 2.63 -1.73
N PHE A 61 -8.71 3.42 -2.21
CA PHE A 61 -7.35 2.95 -2.49
C PHE A 61 -6.70 2.37 -1.25
N GLY A 62 -6.73 3.10 -0.12
CA GLY A 62 -6.21 2.61 1.16
C GLY A 62 -6.79 1.25 1.52
N PHE A 63 -8.12 1.12 1.51
CA PHE A 63 -8.80 -0.14 1.81
C PHE A 63 -8.43 -1.28 0.85
N THR A 64 -8.28 -0.99 -0.45
CA THR A 64 -7.89 -2.02 -1.44
C THR A 64 -6.44 -2.51 -1.27
N LEU A 65 -5.56 -1.70 -0.69
CA LEU A 65 -4.15 -2.06 -0.46
C LEU A 65 -3.94 -2.87 0.83
N ILE A 66 -4.88 -2.82 1.78
CA ILE A 66 -4.78 -3.51 3.07
C ILE A 66 -4.52 -5.03 2.91
N PRO A 67 -5.24 -5.79 2.07
CA PRO A 67 -5.00 -7.22 1.92
C PRO A 67 -3.57 -7.52 1.46
N VAL A 68 -3.03 -6.70 0.57
CA VAL A 68 -1.65 -6.87 0.06
C VAL A 68 -0.62 -6.54 1.13
N ALA A 69 -0.89 -5.56 1.99
CA ALA A 69 -0.07 -5.32 3.17
C ALA A 69 -0.07 -6.54 4.11
N TYR A 70 -1.24 -7.10 4.44
CA TYR A 70 -1.33 -8.30 5.29
C TYR A 70 -0.63 -9.51 4.67
N LEU A 71 -0.81 -9.73 3.36
CA LEU A 71 -0.10 -10.78 2.65
C LEU A 71 1.41 -10.57 2.69
N SER A 72 1.88 -9.34 2.51
CA SER A 72 3.31 -9.00 2.59
C SER A 72 3.88 -9.29 3.97
N PHE A 73 3.19 -8.90 5.04
CA PHE A 73 3.59 -9.21 6.41
C PHE A 73 3.54 -10.71 6.71
N PHE A 74 2.56 -11.44 6.18
CA PHE A 74 2.47 -12.89 6.30
C PHE A 74 3.68 -13.57 5.63
N LEU A 75 4.04 -13.15 4.42
CA LEU A 75 5.21 -13.65 3.69
C LEU A 75 6.52 -13.25 4.38
N LEU A 76 6.63 -12.01 4.85
CA LEU A 76 7.78 -11.51 5.61
C LEU A 76 8.04 -12.38 6.83
N MET A 77 7.00 -12.64 7.63
CA MET A 77 7.12 -13.42 8.86
C MET A 77 7.51 -14.90 8.61
N ASN A 78 7.21 -15.40 7.41
CA ASN A 78 7.59 -16.75 7.00
C ASN A 78 8.91 -16.80 6.20
N SER A 79 9.52 -15.66 5.88
CA SER A 79 10.71 -15.57 5.03
C SER A 79 12.00 -15.71 5.84
N LYS A 80 12.68 -16.84 5.68
CA LYS A 80 14.05 -17.04 6.19
C LYS A 80 15.05 -16.06 5.59
N LYS A 81 14.83 -15.61 4.33
CA LYS A 81 15.73 -14.69 3.64
C LYS A 81 15.79 -13.32 4.33
N VAL A 82 14.67 -12.89 4.92
CA VAL A 82 14.56 -11.54 5.52
C VAL A 82 14.78 -11.59 7.03
N LEU A 83 14.12 -12.51 7.74
CA LEU A 83 14.18 -12.57 9.21
C LEU A 83 15.29 -13.48 9.76
N GLY A 84 15.88 -14.34 8.92
CA GLY A 84 16.96 -15.23 9.34
C GLY A 84 16.59 -16.09 10.56
N ARG A 85 17.33 -15.90 11.65
CA ARG A 85 17.15 -16.62 12.93
C ARG A 85 16.02 -16.04 13.80
N GLU A 86 15.61 -14.80 13.58
CA GLU A 86 14.57 -14.10 14.37
C GLU A 86 13.15 -14.39 13.87
N ARG A 87 13.01 -15.30 12.90
CA ARG A 87 11.69 -15.72 12.42
C ARG A 87 10.92 -16.44 13.55
N PRO A 88 9.59 -16.30 13.63
CA PRO A 88 8.78 -17.10 14.53
C PRO A 88 9.01 -18.60 14.34
N VAL A 89 9.20 -19.31 15.45
CA VAL A 89 9.38 -20.76 15.49
C VAL A 89 8.37 -21.41 16.44
N GLY A 90 8.09 -22.69 16.22
CA GLY A 90 7.17 -23.47 17.06
C GLY A 90 5.72 -22.96 17.03
N GLY A 91 5.04 -23.03 18.17
CA GLY A 91 3.64 -22.63 18.31
C GLY A 91 3.36 -21.15 18.04
N PHE A 92 4.33 -20.26 18.30
CA PHE A 92 4.18 -18.84 18.02
C PHE A 92 4.03 -18.56 16.51
N ARG A 93 4.72 -19.35 15.67
CA ARG A 93 4.55 -19.28 14.21
C ARG A 93 3.14 -19.68 13.79
N LEU A 94 2.57 -20.70 14.42
CA LEU A 94 1.22 -21.18 14.11
C LEU A 94 0.17 -20.12 14.47
N ILE A 95 0.26 -19.54 15.67
CA ILE A 95 -0.66 -18.48 16.12
C ILE A 95 -0.57 -17.26 15.20
N TRP A 96 0.64 -16.82 14.88
CA TRP A 96 0.84 -15.68 13.99
C TRP A 96 0.30 -15.94 12.59
N ASN A 97 0.61 -17.10 12.00
CA ASN A 97 0.14 -17.46 10.67
C ASN A 97 -1.38 -17.61 10.64
N ALA A 98 -2.00 -18.20 11.66
CA ALA A 98 -3.45 -18.32 11.76
C ALA A 98 -4.12 -16.96 11.89
N GLY A 99 -3.62 -16.07 12.77
CA GLY A 99 -4.14 -14.72 12.93
C GLY A 99 -4.00 -13.89 11.65
N MET A 100 -2.86 -13.97 10.97
CA MET A 100 -2.62 -13.27 9.71
C MET A 100 -3.47 -13.80 8.55
N LEU A 101 -3.66 -15.12 8.46
CA LEU A 101 -4.56 -15.72 7.46
C LEU A 101 -6.02 -15.32 7.70
N PHE A 102 -6.45 -15.32 8.96
CA PHE A 102 -7.78 -14.88 9.35
C PHE A 102 -8.00 -13.40 9.02
N ALA A 103 -7.06 -12.53 9.40
CA ALA A 103 -7.10 -11.11 9.06
C ALA A 103 -7.10 -10.89 7.54
N LEU A 104 -6.27 -11.64 6.80
CA LEU A 104 -6.22 -11.56 5.34
C LEU A 104 -7.54 -12.00 4.69
N ALA A 105 -8.19 -13.05 5.20
CA ALA A 105 -9.47 -13.51 4.68
C ALA A 105 -10.59 -12.47 4.90
N ILE A 106 -10.68 -11.91 6.11
CA ILE A 106 -11.67 -10.88 6.44
C ILE A 106 -11.40 -9.59 5.66
N MET A 107 -10.17 -9.09 5.71
CA MET A 107 -9.83 -7.81 5.07
C MET A 107 -9.82 -7.94 3.55
N GLY A 108 -9.44 -9.09 3.01
CA GLY A 108 -9.53 -9.40 1.58
C GLY A 108 -10.97 -9.36 1.07
N THR A 109 -11.88 -10.06 1.74
CA THR A 109 -13.31 -10.05 1.37
C THR A 109 -13.93 -8.66 1.55
N ALA A 110 -13.60 -7.96 2.63
CA ALA A 110 -14.07 -6.60 2.88
C ALA A 110 -13.56 -5.61 1.81
N ALA A 111 -12.28 -5.68 1.43
CA ALA A 111 -11.68 -4.83 0.41
C ALA A 111 -12.35 -5.02 -0.96
N VAL A 112 -12.59 -6.28 -1.36
CA VAL A 112 -13.31 -6.58 -2.61
C VAL A 112 -14.74 -6.06 -2.55
N TYR A 113 -15.45 -6.27 -1.43
CA TYR A 113 -16.81 -5.78 -1.26
C TYR A 113 -16.91 -4.25 -1.34
N VAL A 114 -16.04 -3.53 -0.64
CA VAL A 114 -16.03 -2.06 -0.62
C VAL A 114 -15.71 -1.52 -2.01
N ALA A 115 -14.68 -2.04 -2.66
CA ALA A 115 -14.31 -1.61 -4.01
C ALA A 115 -15.40 -1.93 -5.04
N TRP A 116 -16.06 -3.08 -4.95
CA TRP A 116 -17.09 -3.48 -5.91
C TRP A 116 -18.34 -2.61 -5.84
N ASN A 117 -18.68 -2.14 -4.64
CA ASN A 117 -19.88 -1.35 -4.40
C ASN A 117 -19.64 0.17 -4.43
N LYS A 118 -18.37 0.62 -4.50
CA LYS A 118 -18.08 2.05 -4.52
C LYS A 118 -18.25 2.63 -5.93
N LYS A 119 -19.24 3.51 -6.06
CA LYS A 119 -19.47 4.36 -7.21
C LYS A 119 -19.01 5.78 -6.92
N TRP A 120 -18.57 6.47 -7.97
CA TRP A 120 -18.19 7.86 -7.97
C TRP A 120 -19.03 8.60 -9.01
N GLY A 121 -20.13 9.22 -8.55
CA GLY A 121 -21.21 9.63 -9.46
C GLY A 121 -21.76 8.40 -10.19
N ASP A 122 -21.86 8.47 -11.51
CA ASP A 122 -22.29 7.35 -12.37
C ASP A 122 -21.18 6.33 -12.68
N VAL A 123 -19.92 6.66 -12.34
CA VAL A 123 -18.77 5.81 -12.68
C VAL A 123 -18.50 4.80 -11.57
N ALA A 124 -18.42 3.52 -11.92
CA ALA A 124 -18.05 2.44 -10.99
C ALA A 124 -16.54 2.43 -10.67
N PHE A 125 -16.02 3.54 -10.15
CA PHE A 125 -14.59 3.77 -9.91
C PHE A 125 -13.92 2.64 -9.13
N GLY A 126 -14.56 2.12 -8.08
CA GLY A 126 -13.97 1.07 -7.26
C GLY A 126 -13.76 -0.25 -8.02
N LYS A 127 -14.63 -0.58 -8.99
CA LYS A 127 -14.46 -1.77 -9.84
C LYS A 127 -13.26 -1.63 -10.76
N TYR A 128 -13.14 -0.48 -11.43
CA TYR A 128 -12.01 -0.22 -12.33
C TYR A 128 -10.69 -0.19 -11.58
N ALA A 129 -10.64 0.49 -10.43
CA ALA A 129 -9.46 0.54 -9.59
C ALA A 129 -9.01 -0.87 -9.15
N LEU A 130 -9.94 -1.74 -8.75
CA LEU A 130 -9.63 -3.09 -8.33
C LEU A 130 -9.15 -3.98 -9.48
N ILE A 131 -9.75 -3.85 -10.67
CA ILE A 131 -9.31 -4.58 -11.87
C ILE A 131 -7.90 -4.14 -12.28
N ILE A 132 -7.66 -2.82 -12.37
CA ILE A 132 -6.35 -2.25 -12.72
C ILE A 132 -5.29 -2.72 -11.72
N TYR A 133 -5.61 -2.68 -10.42
CA TYR A 133 -4.72 -3.15 -9.39
C TYR A 133 -4.39 -4.65 -9.53
N GLY A 134 -5.40 -5.49 -9.76
CA GLY A 134 -5.21 -6.92 -10.01
C GLY A 134 -4.31 -7.18 -11.22
N VAL A 135 -4.50 -6.45 -12.32
CA VAL A 135 -3.65 -6.54 -13.52
C VAL A 135 -2.21 -6.13 -13.20
N LEU A 136 -2.00 -5.01 -12.50
CA LEU A 136 -0.67 -4.54 -12.12
C LEU A 136 0.06 -5.55 -11.21
N LEU A 137 -0.64 -6.21 -10.29
CA LEU A 137 -0.07 -7.27 -9.45
C LEU A 137 0.41 -8.46 -10.29
N VAL A 138 -0.40 -8.88 -11.27
CA VAL A 138 -0.04 -9.98 -12.18
C VAL A 138 1.19 -9.60 -13.01
N ILE A 139 1.20 -8.40 -13.61
CA ILE A 139 2.34 -7.88 -14.38
C ILE A 139 3.60 -7.85 -13.50
N GLY A 140 3.50 -7.30 -12.28
CA GLY A 140 4.63 -7.25 -11.33
C GLY A 140 5.17 -8.64 -10.98
N HIS A 141 4.29 -9.63 -10.78
CA HIS A 141 4.71 -11.01 -10.53
C HIS A 141 5.52 -11.61 -11.69
N PHE A 142 5.10 -11.39 -12.93
CA PHE A 142 5.80 -11.90 -14.12
C PHE A 142 7.10 -11.14 -14.42
N HIS A 143 7.12 -9.82 -14.18
CA HIS A 143 8.32 -9.01 -14.38
C HIS A 143 9.46 -9.43 -13.42
N LEU A 144 9.15 -9.64 -12.15
CA LEU A 144 10.13 -10.09 -11.14
C LEU A 144 10.68 -11.50 -11.40
N LYS A 145 9.92 -12.39 -12.08
CA LYS A 145 10.43 -13.70 -12.51
C LYS A 145 11.41 -13.60 -13.67
N THR A 146 11.22 -12.63 -14.55
CA THR A 146 12.07 -12.45 -15.74
C THR A 146 13.43 -11.85 -15.38
N THR A 147 13.50 -10.94 -14.40
CA THR A 147 14.76 -10.33 -13.95
C THR A 147 15.63 -11.24 -13.07
N ARG A 148 15.11 -12.38 -12.60
CA ARG A 148 15.87 -13.37 -11.80
C ARG A 148 16.37 -14.59 -12.59
N LEU A 149 16.10 -14.64 -13.89
CA LEU A 149 16.70 -15.57 -14.85
C LEU A 149 17.90 -14.90 -15.52
#